data_AF-A0A0G1FMU1-F1
#
_entry.id   AF-A0A0G1FMU1-F1
#
_cell.length_a   1.000
_cell.length_b   1.000
_cell.length_c   1.000
_cell.angle_alpha   90.00
_cell.angle_beta   90.00
_cell.angle_gamma   90.00
#
_symmetry.space_group_name_H-M   'P 1'
#
loop_
_entity.id
_entity.type
_entity.pdbx_description
1 polymer ?
#
loop_
_entity_poly.entity_id
_entity_poly.type
_entity_poly.pdbx_seq_one_letter_code
_entity_poly.pdbx_strand_id
1 'polypeptide(L)'
;MKQVRSIGKNKKGFATIEVLIAFVILILCIGAVIMVVFGNQSVAIDNETNNEAIMKAQKMLEDARAEAKEDFNITEIVANPADFFPSSLDVLTISECAKKLTSEVTWGNPFRPLEIVFSTIVTNLDTVALLSYCDPISPGDWDEPEPYGDISPSVIDGQGTGVAVAYINGIRYAFLTTDASNPVQDNFYVIDTTTSPEVIDASDIYSIKVEDGLEGIATAKIDGNYYAFVVTDHDDAGQLQVVDISVPTSPTLIPTASTTIPNVTPGESAPPLSIFYYNEKIYIGTEYLAFGDPGFNHEFHVFDVSNPSSLPWPRWETSIDIDRNVNDIFVKGDTAYLATGQGSSPYTPLQVVDLPTESVVNSFSTGINKPGTAVFVLGDTLYFGTESGASGDDFYIFDINDLDPELSANSLDGSTTEVGDIFVQGQYAFIGLQGAGAQDTFQVWNIGDPEVPERVDTVCPSGFPLELNGLVFIENYIMASFRSYTPFRIIYNDATSCP
;
A
#
# COMPACT_ATOMS: atom_id res chain seq x y z
N MET A 1 -12.51 -105.92 47.09
CA MET A 1 -12.01 -104.53 47.01
C MET A 1 -10.58 -104.56 46.50
N LYS A 2 -10.34 -104.11 45.26
CA LYS A 2 -8.99 -103.96 44.67
C LYS A 2 -8.57 -102.50 44.77
N GLN A 3 -7.47 -102.24 45.45
CA GLN A 3 -6.79 -100.95 45.50
C GLN A 3 -6.19 -100.60 44.12
N VAL A 4 -6.38 -99.36 43.68
CA VAL A 4 -5.74 -98.80 42.48
C VAL A 4 -4.52 -97.98 42.91
N ARG A 5 -3.36 -98.32 42.32
CA ARG A 5 -2.07 -97.64 42.46
C ARG A 5 -2.13 -96.21 41.91
N SER A 6 -1.58 -95.26 42.65
CA SER A 6 -1.24 -93.92 42.17
C SER A 6 0.21 -93.88 41.68
N ILE A 7 0.41 -93.39 40.46
CA ILE A 7 1.68 -93.25 39.75
C ILE A 7 2.40 -91.99 40.24
N GLY A 8 3.68 -92.12 40.59
CA GLY A 8 4.52 -91.02 41.08
C GLY A 8 4.69 -89.90 40.05
N LYS A 9 4.61 -88.63 40.51
CA LYS A 9 4.95 -87.44 39.73
C LYS A 9 6.17 -86.73 40.32
N ASN A 10 7.21 -86.60 39.51
CA ASN A 10 8.39 -85.78 39.76
C ASN A 10 8.00 -84.29 39.84
N LYS A 11 8.20 -83.65 41.01
CA LYS A 11 7.88 -82.24 41.30
C LYS A 11 8.97 -81.22 40.90
N LYS A 12 9.99 -81.60 40.12
CA LYS A 12 11.15 -80.74 39.86
C LYS A 12 11.14 -79.93 38.55
N GLY A 13 10.15 -80.13 37.65
CA GLY A 13 10.03 -79.39 36.38
C GLY A 13 9.00 -78.24 36.36
N PHE A 14 8.01 -78.27 37.27
CA PHE A 14 6.96 -77.24 37.35
C PHE A 14 7.46 -75.91 37.96
N ALA A 15 8.37 -75.97 38.94
CA ALA A 15 8.93 -74.79 39.59
C ALA A 15 9.75 -73.91 38.64
N THR A 16 10.46 -74.50 37.67
CA THR A 16 11.22 -73.76 36.65
C THR A 16 10.32 -73.03 35.63
N ILE A 17 9.16 -73.60 35.30
CA ILE A 17 8.19 -72.97 34.40
C ILE A 17 7.47 -71.82 35.10
N GLU A 18 7.06 -71.99 36.37
CA GLU A 18 6.45 -70.92 37.17
C GLU A 18 7.41 -69.74 37.37
N VAL A 19 8.70 -70.01 37.61
CA VAL A 19 9.72 -68.96 37.72
C VAL A 19 9.93 -68.24 36.38
N LEU A 20 9.94 -68.97 35.25
CA LEU A 20 10.02 -68.36 33.91
C LEU A 20 8.80 -67.49 33.58
N ILE A 21 7.60 -67.97 33.86
CA ILE A 21 6.35 -67.21 33.66
C ILE A 21 6.34 -65.97 34.55
N ALA A 22 6.73 -66.10 35.82
CA ALA A 22 6.84 -64.97 36.74
C ALA A 22 7.86 -63.92 36.27
N PHE A 23 9.00 -64.35 35.71
CA PHE A 23 9.99 -63.45 35.12
C PHE A 23 9.45 -62.73 33.88
N VAL A 24 8.72 -63.43 33.00
CA VAL A 24 8.11 -62.81 31.81
C VAL A 24 7.07 -61.77 32.22
N ILE A 25 6.20 -62.08 33.18
CA ILE A 25 5.20 -61.12 33.70
C ILE A 25 5.90 -59.92 34.34
N LEU A 26 6.95 -60.14 35.14
CA LEU A 26 7.70 -59.08 35.79
C LEU A 26 8.38 -58.16 34.76
N ILE A 27 8.98 -58.72 33.70
CA ILE A 27 9.58 -57.94 32.61
C ILE A 27 8.51 -57.13 31.86
N LEU A 28 7.35 -57.73 31.56
CA LEU A 28 6.25 -57.01 30.90
C LEU A 28 5.69 -55.88 31.78
N CYS A 29 5.52 -56.12 33.08
CA CYS A 29 5.07 -55.10 34.03
C CYS A 29 6.09 -53.96 34.16
N ILE A 30 7.39 -54.28 34.27
CA ILE A 30 8.44 -53.27 34.34
C ILE A 30 8.50 -52.47 33.03
N GLY A 31 8.40 -53.12 31.87
CA GLY A 31 8.36 -52.45 30.57
C GLY A 31 7.18 -51.50 30.42
N ALA A 32 5.98 -51.91 30.86
CA ALA A 32 4.79 -51.05 30.86
C ALA A 32 4.94 -49.85 31.81
N VAL A 33 5.47 -50.07 33.02
CA VAL A 33 5.71 -48.98 34.00
C VAL A 33 6.75 -47.99 33.48
N ILE A 34 7.84 -48.49 32.90
CA ILE A 34 8.87 -47.67 32.24
C ILE A 34 8.24 -46.79 31.16
N MET A 35 7.45 -47.37 30.25
CA MET A 35 6.78 -46.58 29.21
C MET A 35 5.87 -45.48 29.76
N VAL A 36 5.07 -45.77 30.79
CA VAL A 36 4.17 -44.78 31.39
C VAL A 36 4.94 -43.68 32.13
N VAL A 37 5.99 -44.03 32.87
CA VAL A 37 6.78 -43.06 33.65
C VAL A 37 7.56 -42.13 32.72
N PHE A 38 8.28 -42.69 31.74
CA PHE A 38 9.04 -41.87 30.78
C PHE A 38 8.10 -41.11 29.82
N GLY A 39 6.95 -41.69 29.46
CA GLY A 39 5.93 -41.00 28.68
C GLY A 39 5.37 -39.77 29.41
N ASN A 40 5.01 -39.91 30.69
CA ASN A 40 4.49 -38.79 31.48
C ASN A 40 5.55 -37.70 31.72
N GLN A 41 6.81 -38.08 31.94
CA GLN A 41 7.91 -37.12 32.07
C GLN A 41 8.15 -36.35 30.76
N SER A 42 8.13 -37.04 29.62
CA SER A 42 8.28 -36.40 28.31
C SER A 42 7.18 -35.38 28.05
N VAL A 43 5.91 -35.73 28.34
CA VAL A 43 4.78 -34.81 28.14
C VAL A 43 4.87 -33.60 29.08
N ALA A 44 5.33 -33.80 30.33
CA ALA A 44 5.51 -32.70 31.26
C ALA A 44 6.58 -31.71 30.80
N ILE A 45 7.74 -32.22 30.34
CA ILE A 45 8.83 -31.40 29.81
C ILE A 45 8.38 -30.67 28.53
N ASP A 46 7.67 -31.37 27.63
CA ASP A 46 7.14 -30.75 26.40
C ASP A 46 6.19 -29.59 26.73
N ASN A 47 5.29 -29.76 27.71
CA ASN A 47 4.38 -28.70 28.16
C ASN A 47 5.13 -27.52 28.80
N GLU A 48 6.14 -27.77 29.61
CA GLU A 48 6.96 -26.71 30.24
C GLU A 48 7.73 -25.92 29.18
N THR A 49 8.37 -26.62 28.25
CA THR A 49 9.13 -26.03 27.13
C THR A 49 8.22 -25.20 26.22
N ASN A 50 7.03 -25.72 25.90
CA ASN A 50 6.04 -25.02 25.08
C ASN A 50 5.52 -23.75 25.78
N ASN A 51 5.25 -23.81 27.08
CA ASN A 51 4.82 -22.63 27.83
C ASN A 51 5.93 -21.58 27.92
N GLU A 52 7.19 -21.99 28.06
CA GLU A 52 8.33 -21.07 28.03
C GLU A 52 8.46 -20.38 26.66
N ALA A 53 8.33 -21.13 25.56
CA ALA A 53 8.33 -20.58 24.20
C ALA A 53 7.20 -19.56 24.00
N ILE A 54 5.98 -19.87 24.43
CA ILE A 54 4.83 -18.94 24.41
C ILE A 54 5.16 -17.66 25.17
N MET A 55 5.68 -17.76 26.39
CA MET A 55 6.03 -16.58 27.19
C MET A 55 7.12 -15.73 26.54
N LYS A 56 8.11 -16.36 25.89
CA LYS A 56 9.18 -15.66 25.16
C LYS A 56 8.65 -14.90 23.95
N ALA A 57 7.87 -15.57 23.09
CA ALA A 57 7.27 -14.97 21.91
C ALA A 57 6.32 -13.82 22.29
N GLN A 58 5.46 -14.04 23.29
CA GLN A 58 4.55 -13.01 23.76
C GLN A 58 5.28 -11.81 24.36
N LYS A 59 6.32 -12.05 25.18
CA LYS A 59 7.12 -10.97 25.78
C LYS A 59 7.79 -10.13 24.69
N MET A 60 8.41 -10.78 23.70
CA MET A 60 9.07 -10.09 22.59
C MET A 60 8.10 -9.18 21.85
N LEU A 61 6.88 -9.67 21.57
CA LEU A 61 5.86 -8.89 20.88
C LEU A 61 5.35 -7.70 21.72
N GLU A 62 5.17 -7.87 23.03
CA GLU A 62 4.75 -6.77 23.92
C GLU A 62 5.86 -5.74 24.14
N ASP A 63 7.12 -6.18 24.19
CA ASP A 63 8.29 -5.29 24.27
C ASP A 63 8.38 -4.45 22.97
N ALA A 64 8.26 -5.09 21.79
CA ALA A 64 8.25 -4.39 20.50
C ALA A 64 7.06 -3.44 20.34
N ARG A 65 5.88 -3.82 20.84
CA ARG A 65 4.70 -2.95 20.87
C ARG A 65 4.87 -1.75 21.81
N ALA A 66 5.61 -1.91 22.90
CA ALA A 66 5.94 -0.80 23.80
C ALA A 66 6.93 0.16 23.14
N GLU A 67 7.96 -0.38 22.47
CA GLU A 67 8.94 0.39 21.69
C GLU A 67 8.26 1.17 20.55
N ALA A 68 7.33 0.54 19.83
CA ALA A 68 6.54 1.16 18.76
C ALA A 68 5.84 2.48 19.14
N LYS A 69 5.55 2.68 20.43
CA LYS A 69 4.91 3.89 20.94
C LYS A 69 5.89 5.02 21.21
N GLU A 70 7.16 4.70 21.42
CA GLU A 70 8.25 5.66 21.64
C GLU A 70 8.96 5.96 20.31
N ASP A 71 9.23 4.92 19.52
CA ASP A 71 9.83 4.99 18.21
C ASP A 71 9.11 4.02 17.26
N PHE A 72 8.47 4.57 16.22
CA PHE A 72 7.77 3.76 15.22
C PHE A 72 8.73 3.04 14.27
N ASN A 73 10.00 3.42 14.24
CA ASN A 73 11.07 2.77 13.46
C ASN A 73 11.66 1.58 14.20
N ILE A 74 10.79 0.61 14.50
CA ILE A 74 11.16 -0.65 15.14
C ILE A 74 12.08 -1.44 14.21
N THR A 75 13.14 -1.99 14.78
CA THR A 75 14.12 -2.82 14.06
C THR A 75 13.77 -4.31 14.19
N GLU A 76 14.05 -5.06 13.13
CA GLU A 76 13.93 -6.53 13.15
C GLU A 76 14.93 -7.18 14.10
N ILE A 77 14.57 -8.36 14.61
CA ILE A 77 15.44 -9.19 15.44
C ILE A 77 15.71 -10.50 14.70
N VAL A 78 16.97 -10.72 14.34
CA VAL A 78 17.40 -11.97 13.70
C VAL A 78 17.65 -13.04 14.76
N ALA A 79 17.11 -14.24 14.55
CA ALA A 79 17.27 -15.35 15.46
C ALA A 79 18.74 -15.82 15.56
N ASN A 80 19.20 -16.06 16.78
CA ASN A 80 20.50 -16.71 17.02
C ASN A 80 20.31 -18.25 17.11
N PRO A 81 20.82 -19.04 16.15
CA PRO A 81 20.62 -20.49 16.13
C PRO A 81 21.38 -21.22 17.26
N ALA A 82 22.28 -20.54 17.96
CA ALA A 82 22.97 -21.12 19.13
C ALA A 82 22.10 -21.10 20.40
N ASP A 83 21.01 -20.34 20.41
CA ASP A 83 20.11 -20.27 21.55
C ASP A 83 19.22 -21.53 21.61
N PHE A 84 18.83 -21.91 22.82
CA PHE A 84 17.91 -23.05 23.00
C PHE A 84 16.51 -22.74 22.45
N PHE A 85 16.14 -21.46 22.45
CA PHE A 85 14.95 -20.92 21.79
C PHE A 85 15.39 -19.82 20.82
N PRO A 86 15.82 -20.16 19.60
CA PRO A 86 16.02 -19.14 18.56
C PRO A 86 14.72 -18.35 18.42
N SER A 87 14.83 -17.03 18.57
CA SER A 87 13.70 -16.11 18.61
C SER A 87 13.96 -14.98 17.63
N SER A 88 13.00 -14.67 16.77
CA SER A 88 13.06 -13.57 15.80
C SER A 88 11.84 -12.66 15.90
N LEU A 89 12.02 -11.42 15.42
CA LEU A 89 10.97 -10.43 15.25
C LEU A 89 11.07 -9.89 13.83
N ASP A 90 10.07 -10.18 13.01
CA ASP A 90 9.96 -9.66 11.65
C ASP A 90 9.05 -8.43 11.65
N VAL A 91 9.41 -7.39 10.88
CA VAL A 91 8.72 -6.11 10.84
C VAL A 91 8.32 -5.79 9.41
N LEU A 92 7.04 -5.99 9.09
CA LEU A 92 6.49 -5.62 7.80
C LEU A 92 5.84 -4.23 7.88
N THR A 93 6.29 -3.29 7.06
CA THR A 93 5.60 -2.01 6.88
C THR A 93 4.37 -2.23 6.02
N ILE A 94 3.18 -2.04 6.59
CA ILE A 94 1.90 -2.19 5.88
C ILE A 94 1.56 -0.90 5.13
N SER A 95 1.68 0.22 5.82
CA SER A 95 1.44 1.56 5.31
C SER A 95 2.30 2.55 6.11
N GLU A 96 2.33 3.81 5.71
CA GLU A 96 3.07 4.87 6.41
C GLU A 96 2.71 5.01 7.90
N CYS A 97 1.52 4.55 8.27
CA CYS A 97 1.01 4.62 9.63
C CYS A 97 0.94 3.28 10.33
N ALA A 98 1.19 2.14 9.67
CA ALA A 98 0.97 0.82 10.26
C ALA A 98 2.08 -0.17 9.93
N LYS A 99 2.48 -0.96 10.93
CA LYS A 99 3.43 -2.06 10.80
C LYS A 99 2.85 -3.33 11.39
N LYS A 100 3.14 -4.48 10.77
CA LYS A 100 2.86 -5.81 11.31
C LYS A 100 4.13 -6.35 11.94
N LEU A 101 4.04 -6.69 13.21
CA LEU A 101 5.11 -7.31 13.98
C LEU A 101 4.81 -8.79 14.11
N THR A 102 5.76 -9.65 13.76
CA THR A 102 5.63 -11.10 13.91
C THR A 102 6.78 -11.62 14.76
N SER A 103 6.47 -12.14 15.95
CA SER A 103 7.43 -12.80 16.81
C SER A 103 7.36 -14.31 16.59
N GLU A 104 8.49 -14.90 16.27
CA GLU A 104 8.65 -16.34 16.11
C GLU A 104 9.65 -16.88 17.13
N VAL A 105 9.29 -18.00 17.75
CA VAL A 105 10.20 -18.76 18.63
C VAL A 105 10.17 -20.22 18.21
N THR A 106 11.33 -20.74 17.84
CA THR A 106 11.49 -22.15 17.44
C THR A 106 12.23 -22.94 18.51
N TRP A 107 11.99 -24.25 18.57
CA TRP A 107 12.76 -25.20 19.37
C TRP A 107 12.56 -26.63 18.86
N GLY A 108 13.26 -27.58 19.47
CA GLY A 108 13.14 -29.00 19.13
C GLY A 108 14.37 -29.52 18.39
N ASN A 109 14.19 -30.56 17.58
CA ASN A 109 15.28 -31.18 16.84
C ASN A 109 14.95 -31.23 15.34
N PRO A 110 15.93 -31.51 14.46
CA PRO A 110 15.69 -31.51 13.01
C PRO A 110 14.62 -32.50 12.52
N PHE A 111 14.24 -33.48 13.34
CA PHE A 111 13.19 -34.46 13.00
C PHE A 111 11.82 -34.10 13.60
N ARG A 112 11.77 -33.13 14.50
CA ARG A 112 10.56 -32.56 15.13
C ARG A 112 10.83 -31.09 15.47
N PRO A 113 10.82 -30.19 14.47
CA PRO A 113 10.81 -28.76 14.72
C PRO A 113 9.47 -28.38 15.35
N LEU A 114 9.52 -27.46 16.31
CA LEU A 114 8.36 -26.88 16.98
C LEU A 114 8.52 -25.36 16.93
N GLU A 115 7.41 -24.65 16.77
CA GLU A 115 7.39 -23.20 16.65
C GLU A 115 6.17 -22.61 17.35
N ILE A 116 6.31 -21.36 17.80
CA ILE A 116 5.22 -20.49 18.22
C ILE A 116 5.39 -19.18 17.47
N VAL A 117 4.32 -18.76 16.80
CA VAL A 117 4.25 -17.50 16.07
C VAL A 117 3.13 -16.65 16.64
N PHE A 118 3.43 -15.40 16.99
CA PHE A 118 2.44 -14.39 17.32
C PHE A 118 2.62 -13.17 16.43
N SER A 119 1.52 -12.61 15.94
CA SER A 119 1.55 -11.36 15.18
C SER A 119 0.63 -10.31 15.79
N THR A 120 1.01 -9.04 15.64
CA THR A 120 0.15 -7.91 15.97
C THR A 120 0.38 -6.77 14.99
N ILE A 121 -0.55 -5.82 14.95
CA ILE A 121 -0.43 -4.60 14.15
C ILE A 121 -0.26 -3.43 15.12
N VAL A 122 0.74 -2.60 14.84
CA VAL A 122 0.96 -1.34 15.53
C VAL A 122 0.67 -0.18 14.58
N THR A 123 0.05 0.87 15.10
CA THR A 123 -0.37 2.03 14.31
C THR A 123 0.15 3.31 14.98
N ASN A 124 0.70 4.22 14.17
CA ASN A 124 1.12 5.54 14.60
C ASN A 124 -0.02 6.55 14.36
N LEU A 125 -0.57 7.08 15.46
CA LEU A 125 -1.69 8.02 15.43
C LEU A 125 -1.28 9.40 14.92
N ASP A 126 -0.01 9.78 15.08
CA ASP A 126 0.46 11.08 14.61
C ASP A 126 0.49 11.08 13.08
N THR A 127 1.02 10.02 12.45
CA THR A 127 1.01 9.87 10.98
C THR A 127 -0.38 9.78 10.38
N VAL A 128 -1.34 9.17 11.09
CA VAL A 128 -2.76 9.11 10.66
C VAL A 128 -3.33 10.52 10.48
N ALA A 129 -2.91 11.48 11.31
CA ALA A 129 -3.39 12.85 11.23
C ALA A 129 -2.77 13.65 10.06
N LEU A 130 -1.63 13.21 9.54
CA LEU A 130 -0.89 13.91 8.49
C LEU A 130 -1.37 13.54 7.08
N LEU A 131 -1.84 12.31 6.91
CA LEU A 131 -2.26 11.77 5.62
C LEU A 131 -3.78 11.88 5.42
N SER A 132 -4.20 11.91 4.16
CA SER A 132 -5.61 11.83 3.78
C SER A 132 -6.18 10.40 3.97
N TYR A 133 -5.32 9.39 3.85
CA TYR A 133 -5.65 7.99 4.07
C TYR A 133 -4.52 7.27 4.83
N CYS A 134 -4.91 6.29 5.63
CA CYS A 134 -4.01 5.41 6.35
C CYS A 134 -4.78 4.11 6.56
N ASP A 135 -4.41 3.07 5.80
CA ASP A 135 -5.01 1.75 5.95
C ASP A 135 -4.07 0.84 6.75
N PRO A 136 -4.46 0.41 7.97
CA PRO A 136 -3.66 -0.53 8.75
C PRO A 136 -3.87 -1.99 8.32
N ILE A 137 -4.76 -2.24 7.35
CA ILE A 137 -5.07 -3.59 6.88
C ILE A 137 -3.98 -4.02 5.92
N SER A 138 -3.33 -5.14 6.27
CA SER A 138 -2.46 -5.84 5.34
C SER A 138 -3.32 -6.36 4.19
N PRO A 139 -2.89 -6.18 2.93
CA PRO A 139 -3.55 -6.83 1.80
C PRO A 139 -3.59 -8.34 2.03
N GLY A 140 -4.68 -8.96 1.58
CA GLY A 140 -4.77 -10.42 1.46
C GLY A 140 -3.85 -10.94 0.36
N ASP A 141 -4.04 -12.17 -0.10
CA ASP A 141 -3.44 -12.59 -1.37
C ASP A 141 -4.06 -11.75 -2.50
N TRP A 142 -3.23 -11.33 -3.46
CA TRP A 142 -3.57 -10.50 -4.63
C TRP A 142 -3.07 -11.14 -5.92
N ASP A 143 -3.37 -12.43 -6.07
CA ASP A 143 -2.96 -13.29 -7.18
C ASP A 143 -3.99 -13.36 -8.33
N GLU A 144 -5.25 -13.04 -8.08
CA GLU A 144 -6.35 -13.08 -9.06
C GLU A 144 -7.19 -11.78 -8.96
N PRO A 145 -6.64 -10.63 -9.39
CA PRO A 145 -7.36 -9.36 -9.34
C PRO A 145 -8.44 -9.29 -10.43
N GLU A 146 -9.61 -8.78 -10.05
CA GLU A 146 -10.74 -8.58 -10.95
C GLU A 146 -11.29 -7.15 -10.89
N PRO A 147 -11.60 -6.53 -12.06
CA PRO A 147 -12.32 -5.28 -12.09
C PRO A 147 -13.81 -5.51 -11.81
N TYR A 148 -14.33 -4.72 -10.89
CA TYR A 148 -15.72 -4.72 -10.49
C TYR A 148 -16.32 -3.31 -10.55
N GLY A 149 -17.64 -3.24 -10.55
CA GLY A 149 -18.39 -2.00 -10.40
C GLY A 149 -18.47 -1.27 -11.73
N ASP A 150 -18.98 -1.95 -12.77
CA ASP A 150 -19.26 -1.34 -14.06
C ASP A 150 -20.26 -0.18 -13.90
N ILE A 151 -19.72 1.03 -13.73
CA ILE A 151 -20.51 2.24 -13.84
C ILE A 151 -20.66 2.53 -15.33
N SER A 152 -21.91 2.53 -15.80
CA SER A 152 -22.23 2.87 -17.18
C SER A 152 -21.74 4.30 -17.50
N PRO A 153 -21.18 4.56 -18.69
CA PRO A 153 -20.83 5.92 -19.15
C PRO A 153 -22.02 6.89 -19.19
N SER A 154 -23.25 6.38 -19.03
CA SER A 154 -24.45 7.21 -18.89
C SER A 154 -24.61 7.83 -17.49
N VAL A 155 -23.78 7.42 -16.53
CA VAL A 155 -23.84 7.84 -15.12
C VAL A 155 -22.63 8.71 -14.77
N ILE A 156 -21.46 8.36 -15.26
CA ILE A 156 -20.23 9.17 -15.18
C ILE A 156 -19.77 9.50 -16.60
N ASP A 157 -19.64 10.79 -16.90
CA ASP A 157 -19.22 11.31 -18.21
C ASP A 157 -17.73 11.67 -18.20
N GLY A 158 -17.09 11.49 -19.36
CA GLY A 158 -15.69 11.84 -19.54
C GLY A 158 -14.70 10.72 -19.20
N GLN A 159 -13.42 11.07 -19.30
CA GLN A 159 -12.28 10.23 -18.95
C GLN A 159 -11.89 10.53 -17.50
N GLY A 160 -11.58 9.50 -16.70
CA GLY A 160 -11.14 9.68 -15.32
C GLY A 160 -9.75 10.29 -15.28
N THR A 161 -9.56 11.31 -14.44
CA THR A 161 -8.29 12.05 -14.33
C THR A 161 -7.64 11.91 -12.96
N GLY A 162 -8.41 11.69 -11.90
CA GLY A 162 -7.88 11.41 -10.58
C GLY A 162 -8.91 10.73 -9.69
N VAL A 163 -8.42 9.96 -8.71
CA VAL A 163 -9.25 9.26 -7.72
C VAL A 163 -8.70 9.49 -6.31
N ALA A 164 -9.59 9.71 -5.36
CA ALA A 164 -9.26 9.81 -3.93
C ALA A 164 -10.31 9.09 -3.08
N VAL A 165 -9.97 8.74 -1.85
CA VAL A 165 -10.90 8.06 -0.92
C VAL A 165 -10.94 8.81 0.41
N ALA A 166 -12.10 8.82 1.07
CA ALA A 166 -12.20 9.26 2.47
C ALA A 166 -13.31 8.50 3.23
N TYR A 167 -13.11 8.37 4.55
CA TYR A 167 -14.15 7.91 5.48
C TYR A 167 -14.87 9.10 6.10
N ILE A 168 -16.15 9.22 5.78
CA ILE A 168 -16.99 10.32 6.25
C ILE A 168 -18.12 9.71 7.06
N ASN A 169 -18.10 9.96 8.37
CA ASN A 169 -19.04 9.38 9.33
C ASN A 169 -19.11 7.84 9.31
N GLY A 170 -17.98 7.17 9.03
CA GLY A 170 -17.88 5.71 8.97
C GLY A 170 -18.35 5.09 7.65
N ILE A 171 -18.65 5.91 6.65
CA ILE A 171 -18.98 5.48 5.28
C ILE A 171 -17.78 5.80 4.37
N ARG A 172 -17.40 4.84 3.53
CA ARG A 172 -16.32 4.96 2.55
C ARG A 172 -16.85 5.58 1.27
N TYR A 173 -16.30 6.73 0.91
CA TYR A 173 -16.57 7.39 -0.37
C TYR A 173 -15.32 7.40 -1.23
N ALA A 174 -15.49 7.07 -2.51
CA ALA A 174 -14.52 7.37 -3.56
C ALA A 174 -14.92 8.69 -4.23
N PHE A 175 -13.93 9.52 -4.54
CA PHE A 175 -14.07 10.79 -5.23
C PHE A 175 -13.33 10.68 -6.55
N LEU A 176 -13.98 11.07 -7.64
CA LEU A 176 -13.44 10.94 -8.99
C LEU A 176 -13.57 12.28 -9.69
N THR A 177 -12.48 12.72 -10.33
CA THR A 177 -12.51 13.82 -11.30
C THR A 177 -12.50 13.26 -12.71
N THR A 178 -13.20 13.94 -13.61
CA THR A 178 -13.21 13.59 -15.03
C THR A 178 -12.93 14.78 -15.92
N ASP A 179 -12.30 14.52 -17.06
CA ASP A 179 -12.34 15.41 -18.21
C ASP A 179 -13.64 15.14 -18.98
N ALA A 180 -14.67 15.92 -18.65
CA ALA A 180 -16.01 15.73 -19.19
C ALA A 180 -16.04 15.94 -20.70
N SER A 181 -16.61 14.98 -21.42
CA SER A 181 -16.76 15.08 -22.88
C SER A 181 -17.73 16.21 -23.29
N ASN A 182 -18.55 16.68 -22.36
CA ASN A 182 -19.41 17.84 -22.51
C ASN A 182 -19.17 18.84 -21.36
N PRO A 183 -18.78 20.10 -21.64
CA PRO A 183 -18.45 21.09 -20.61
C PRO A 183 -19.63 21.46 -19.71
N VAL A 184 -20.87 21.11 -20.08
CA VAL A 184 -22.08 21.36 -19.28
C VAL A 184 -22.36 20.23 -18.27
N GLN A 185 -21.72 19.07 -18.41
CA GLN A 185 -21.93 17.95 -17.49
C GLN A 185 -21.09 18.09 -16.23
N ASP A 186 -21.59 17.49 -15.16
CA ASP A 186 -20.83 17.35 -13.92
C ASP A 186 -19.54 16.56 -14.19
N ASN A 187 -18.50 16.87 -13.43
CA ASN A 187 -17.18 16.29 -13.63
C ASN A 187 -16.42 16.01 -12.32
N PHE A 188 -17.06 16.32 -11.20
CA PHE A 188 -16.65 15.85 -9.89
C PHE A 188 -17.72 14.89 -9.38
N TYR A 189 -17.33 13.65 -9.14
CA TYR A 189 -18.22 12.57 -8.71
C TYR A 189 -17.85 12.07 -7.31
N VAL A 190 -18.87 11.73 -6.53
CA VAL A 190 -18.78 11.13 -5.21
C VAL A 190 -19.54 9.82 -5.25
N ILE A 191 -18.86 8.73 -4.92
CA ILE A 191 -19.37 7.37 -5.06
C ILE A 191 -19.36 6.73 -3.67
N ASP A 192 -20.54 6.36 -3.15
CA ASP A 192 -20.63 5.52 -1.96
C ASP A 192 -20.17 4.10 -2.34
N THR A 193 -19.14 3.61 -1.64
CA THR A 193 -18.54 2.30 -1.93
C THR A 193 -18.74 1.31 -0.79
N THR A 194 -19.67 1.58 0.15
CA THR A 194 -19.85 0.76 1.35
C THR A 194 -20.70 -0.49 1.15
N THR A 195 -21.66 -0.47 0.23
CA THR A 195 -22.44 -1.65 -0.11
C THR A 195 -21.59 -2.57 -0.97
N SER A 196 -21.49 -3.84 -0.56
CA SER A 196 -20.80 -4.98 -1.20
C SER A 196 -20.43 -4.74 -2.68
N PRO A 197 -19.18 -5.04 -3.08
CA PRO A 197 -18.62 -4.64 -4.38
C PRO A 197 -19.55 -4.98 -5.55
N GLU A 198 -20.34 -6.05 -5.46
CA GLU A 198 -21.28 -6.54 -6.46
C GLU A 198 -22.15 -5.49 -7.20
N VAL A 199 -22.61 -4.44 -6.52
CA VAL A 199 -23.53 -3.36 -6.94
C VAL A 199 -23.02 -1.91 -6.79
N ILE A 200 -22.57 -1.18 -7.83
CA ILE A 200 -22.61 0.31 -7.75
C ILE A 200 -23.90 0.79 -8.43
N ASP A 201 -24.89 1.22 -7.65
CA ASP A 201 -26.12 1.78 -8.21
C ASP A 201 -25.92 3.26 -8.57
N ALA A 202 -26.64 3.74 -9.58
CA ALA A 202 -26.67 5.17 -9.89
C ALA A 202 -27.20 6.02 -8.71
N SER A 203 -27.95 5.42 -7.78
CA SER A 203 -28.36 6.09 -6.54
C SER A 203 -27.22 6.36 -5.55
N ASP A 204 -26.09 5.66 -5.71
CA ASP A 204 -24.92 5.78 -4.83
C ASP A 204 -23.90 6.79 -5.37
N ILE A 205 -24.24 7.45 -6.49
CA ILE A 205 -23.38 8.39 -7.19
C ILE A 205 -23.99 9.79 -7.09
N TYR A 206 -23.20 10.72 -6.59
CA TYR A 206 -23.51 12.14 -6.47
C TYR A 206 -22.49 12.92 -7.30
N SER A 207 -22.88 14.11 -7.78
CA SER A 207 -22.00 14.85 -8.68
C SER A 207 -22.27 16.34 -8.61
N ILE A 208 -21.25 17.12 -8.97
CA ILE A 208 -21.36 18.55 -9.24
C ILE A 208 -20.44 18.94 -10.40
N LYS A 209 -20.80 20.02 -11.10
CA LYS A 209 -19.87 20.77 -11.93
C LYS A 209 -18.93 21.60 -11.06
N VAL A 210 -17.62 21.44 -11.28
CA VAL A 210 -16.59 22.29 -10.68
C VAL A 210 -16.12 23.32 -11.70
N GLU A 211 -15.18 22.95 -12.58
CA GLU A 211 -14.63 23.73 -13.70
C GLU A 211 -14.23 22.77 -14.82
N ASP A 212 -13.93 23.24 -16.03
CA ASP A 212 -13.46 22.37 -17.13
C ASP A 212 -12.03 21.85 -16.89
N GLY A 213 -11.66 20.73 -17.53
CA GLY A 213 -10.29 20.20 -17.52
C GLY A 213 -9.73 19.86 -16.14
N LEU A 214 -10.46 19.07 -15.36
CA LEU A 214 -9.99 18.63 -14.04
C LEU A 214 -8.88 17.59 -14.21
N GLU A 215 -7.73 17.78 -13.57
CA GLU A 215 -6.55 16.91 -13.75
C GLU A 215 -6.21 16.04 -12.54
N GLY A 216 -6.58 16.46 -11.32
CA GLY A 216 -6.22 15.73 -10.12
C GLY A 216 -7.05 16.11 -8.91
N ILE A 217 -7.03 15.24 -7.89
CA ILE A 217 -7.81 15.40 -6.67
C ILE A 217 -7.02 14.96 -5.44
N ALA A 218 -7.11 15.74 -4.37
CA ALA A 218 -6.67 15.35 -3.04
C ALA A 218 -7.77 15.63 -2.01
N THR A 219 -8.03 14.70 -1.11
CA THR A 219 -9.02 14.86 -0.03
C THR A 219 -8.32 15.16 1.29
N ALA A 220 -8.96 15.90 2.18
CA ALA A 220 -8.44 16.16 3.52
C ALA A 220 -9.56 16.36 4.53
N LYS A 221 -9.26 16.04 5.79
CA LYS A 221 -10.09 16.41 6.93
C LYS A 221 -9.44 17.55 7.71
N ILE A 222 -10.08 18.72 7.73
CA ILE A 222 -9.54 19.94 8.33
C ILE A 222 -10.59 20.53 9.25
N ASP A 223 -10.21 20.80 10.51
CA ASP A 223 -11.10 21.32 11.56
C ASP A 223 -12.43 20.55 11.68
N GLY A 224 -12.38 19.23 11.51
CA GLY A 224 -13.54 18.34 11.59
C GLY A 224 -14.45 18.28 10.34
N ASN A 225 -14.21 19.13 9.34
CA ASN A 225 -14.87 19.11 8.04
C ASN A 225 -14.02 18.37 7.00
N TYR A 226 -14.64 17.96 5.89
CA TYR A 226 -13.95 17.26 4.82
C TYR A 226 -13.97 18.12 3.55
N TYR A 227 -12.81 18.22 2.91
CA TYR A 227 -12.61 19.02 1.70
C TYR A 227 -11.95 18.16 0.61
N ALA A 228 -12.36 18.38 -0.63
CA ALA A 228 -11.64 17.93 -1.81
C ALA A 228 -11.00 19.14 -2.50
N PHE A 229 -9.70 19.06 -2.71
CA PHE A 229 -8.92 20.01 -3.48
C PHE A 229 -8.75 19.42 -4.87
N VAL A 230 -9.12 20.18 -5.89
CA VAL A 230 -9.14 19.74 -7.28
C VAL A 230 -8.33 20.71 -8.10
N VAL A 231 -7.47 20.20 -8.97
CA VAL A 231 -6.73 21.03 -9.92
C VAL A 231 -7.35 21.00 -11.31
N THR A 232 -7.28 22.13 -12.02
CA THR A 232 -7.78 22.30 -13.38
C THR A 232 -6.73 22.92 -14.29
N ASP A 233 -6.66 22.44 -15.53
CA ASP A 233 -5.81 22.97 -16.60
C ASP A 233 -6.32 24.32 -17.16
N HIS A 234 -7.45 24.83 -16.66
CA HIS A 234 -8.12 26.01 -17.23
C HIS A 234 -7.58 27.33 -16.65
N ASP A 235 -6.82 28.05 -17.47
CA ASP A 235 -6.07 29.28 -17.15
C ASP A 235 -6.88 30.40 -16.45
N ASP A 236 -8.15 30.58 -16.83
CA ASP A 236 -8.97 31.72 -16.36
C ASP A 236 -9.86 31.42 -15.14
N ALA A 237 -9.95 30.17 -14.67
CA ALA A 237 -10.99 29.73 -13.73
C ALA A 237 -10.49 29.59 -12.27
N GLY A 238 -9.20 29.79 -12.04
CA GLY A 238 -8.52 29.41 -10.79
C GLY A 238 -8.10 27.94 -10.85
N GLN A 239 -6.81 27.69 -11.00
CA GLN A 239 -6.30 26.33 -11.21
C GLN A 239 -6.45 25.41 -9.98
N LEU A 240 -6.63 25.97 -8.78
CA LEU A 240 -6.97 25.22 -7.57
C LEU A 240 -8.42 25.51 -7.16
N GLN A 241 -9.26 24.48 -7.17
CA GLN A 241 -10.67 24.51 -6.76
C GLN A 241 -10.86 23.76 -5.44
N VAL A 242 -11.83 24.19 -4.63
CA VAL A 242 -12.13 23.55 -3.35
C VAL A 242 -13.61 23.19 -3.23
N VAL A 243 -13.88 21.93 -2.97
CA VAL A 243 -15.22 21.37 -2.78
C VAL A 243 -15.38 20.96 -1.32
N ASP A 244 -16.42 21.45 -0.65
CA ASP A 244 -16.85 20.90 0.64
C ASP A 244 -17.55 19.56 0.40
N ILE A 245 -16.96 18.50 0.96
CA ILE A 245 -17.45 17.12 0.88
C ILE A 245 -17.90 16.61 2.27
N SER A 246 -18.08 17.51 3.25
CA SER A 246 -18.57 17.15 4.59
C SER A 246 -19.97 16.53 4.56
N VAL A 247 -20.74 16.82 3.51
CA VAL A 247 -21.98 16.13 3.16
C VAL A 247 -21.79 15.48 1.78
N PRO A 248 -21.28 14.23 1.72
CA PRO A 248 -20.87 13.59 0.46
C PRO A 248 -22.00 13.41 -0.57
N THR A 249 -23.24 13.35 -0.09
CA THR A 249 -24.44 13.22 -0.93
C THR A 249 -24.90 14.53 -1.55
N SER A 250 -24.27 15.64 -1.19
CA SER A 250 -24.55 16.98 -1.70
C SER A 250 -23.27 17.82 -1.61
N PRO A 251 -22.21 17.46 -2.36
CA PRO A 251 -20.96 18.21 -2.34
C PRO A 251 -21.20 19.64 -2.85
N THR A 252 -20.43 20.60 -2.36
CA THR A 252 -20.59 22.01 -2.76
C THR A 252 -19.26 22.68 -3.05
N LEU A 253 -19.12 23.24 -4.25
CA LEU A 253 -18.00 24.12 -4.60
C LEU A 253 -17.95 25.34 -3.67
N ILE A 254 -16.76 25.77 -3.28
CA ILE A 254 -16.50 26.99 -2.50
C ILE A 254 -15.81 28.02 -3.42
N PRO A 255 -16.55 28.88 -4.16
CA PRO A 255 -15.96 29.77 -5.15
C PRO A 255 -15.00 30.81 -4.56
N THR A 256 -15.14 31.13 -3.27
CA THR A 256 -14.25 32.04 -2.57
C THR A 256 -12.89 31.42 -2.22
N ALA A 257 -12.77 30.10 -2.36
CA ALA A 257 -11.55 29.34 -2.12
C ALA A 257 -10.82 28.99 -3.43
N SER A 258 -11.48 29.12 -4.57
CA SER A 258 -10.87 28.95 -5.89
C SER A 258 -9.72 29.95 -6.09
N THR A 259 -8.54 29.45 -6.42
CA THR A 259 -7.29 30.21 -6.45
C THR A 259 -6.51 29.93 -7.73
N THR A 260 -6.07 30.99 -8.41
CA THR A 260 -5.09 30.90 -9.49
C THR A 260 -3.71 30.67 -8.90
N ILE A 261 -2.92 29.79 -9.51
CA ILE A 261 -1.55 29.52 -9.10
C ILE A 261 -0.73 30.81 -9.27
N PRO A 262 -0.15 31.36 -8.19
CA PRO A 262 0.69 32.55 -8.28
C PRO A 262 2.06 32.19 -8.85
N ASN A 263 2.91 33.20 -9.01
CA ASN A 263 4.26 33.02 -9.59
C ASN A 263 4.26 32.62 -11.08
N VAL A 264 3.14 32.63 -11.80
CA VAL A 264 3.12 32.46 -13.27
C VAL A 264 3.30 33.80 -13.98
N THR A 265 4.14 33.84 -15.02
CA THR A 265 4.38 35.03 -15.86
C THR A 265 3.05 35.52 -16.47
N PRO A 266 2.70 36.82 -16.38
CA PRO A 266 1.43 37.31 -16.91
C PRO A 266 1.25 37.03 -18.40
N GLY A 267 0.18 36.29 -18.73
CA GLY A 267 -0.16 35.90 -20.10
C GLY A 267 0.39 34.55 -20.54
N GLU A 268 1.19 33.89 -19.69
CA GLU A 268 1.53 32.47 -19.80
C GLU A 268 0.56 31.65 -18.92
N SER A 269 0.49 30.35 -19.18
CA SER A 269 -0.20 29.40 -18.32
C SER A 269 0.69 28.22 -17.99
N ALA A 270 0.77 27.89 -16.69
CA ALA A 270 1.35 26.67 -16.16
C ALA A 270 0.21 25.79 -15.65
N PRO A 271 -0.42 24.96 -16.50
CA PRO A 271 -1.49 24.08 -16.05
C PRO A 271 -0.94 23.09 -15.00
N PRO A 272 -1.71 22.80 -13.94
CA PRO A 272 -1.36 21.77 -12.97
C PRO A 272 -1.39 20.38 -13.61
N LEU A 273 -0.49 19.51 -13.17
CA LEU A 273 -0.39 18.12 -13.58
C LEU A 273 -0.65 17.15 -12.41
N SER A 274 -0.33 17.57 -11.18
CA SER A 274 -0.41 16.73 -10.00
C SER A 274 -0.82 17.51 -8.75
N ILE A 275 -1.42 16.81 -7.80
CA ILE A 275 -1.80 17.36 -6.50
C ILE A 275 -1.59 16.31 -5.40
N PHE A 276 -1.03 16.73 -4.27
CA PHE A 276 -0.86 15.87 -3.10
C PHE A 276 -1.23 16.60 -1.81
N TYR A 277 -1.83 15.90 -0.85
CA TYR A 277 -2.12 16.42 0.49
C TYR A 277 -1.20 15.78 1.53
N TYR A 278 -0.53 16.61 2.33
CA TYR A 278 0.23 16.15 3.47
C TYR A 278 0.32 17.22 4.57
N ASN A 279 0.02 16.85 5.80
CA ASN A 279 0.19 17.69 7.00
C ASN A 279 -0.43 19.10 6.85
N GLU A 280 -1.73 19.15 6.56
CA GLU A 280 -2.48 20.41 6.36
C GLU A 280 -1.91 21.32 5.26
N LYS A 281 -1.17 20.75 4.32
CA LYS A 281 -0.68 21.42 3.11
C LYS A 281 -1.14 20.69 1.86
N ILE A 282 -1.35 21.48 0.81
CA ILE A 282 -1.58 21.00 -0.55
C ILE A 282 -0.36 21.36 -1.38
N TYR A 283 0.18 20.35 -2.04
CA TYR A 283 1.31 20.45 -2.96
C TYR A 283 0.77 20.31 -4.37
N ILE A 284 1.15 21.21 -5.26
CA ILE A 284 0.71 21.20 -6.65
C ILE A 284 1.92 21.22 -7.55
N GLY A 285 1.94 20.32 -8.52
CA GLY A 285 2.92 20.27 -9.58
C GLY A 285 2.33 20.82 -10.87
N THR A 286 3.08 21.59 -11.63
CA THR A 286 2.63 22.18 -12.90
C THR A 286 3.53 21.78 -14.07
N GLU A 287 3.09 22.15 -15.28
CA GLU A 287 3.96 22.17 -16.45
C GLU A 287 5.10 23.19 -16.29
N TYR A 288 6.26 22.84 -16.85
CA TYR A 288 7.42 23.69 -16.96
C TYR A 288 7.26 24.72 -18.07
N LEU A 289 7.51 25.99 -17.74
CA LEU A 289 7.49 27.08 -18.70
C LEU A 289 8.90 27.52 -19.06
N ALA A 290 9.35 27.06 -20.23
CA ALA A 290 10.68 27.35 -20.77
C ALA A 290 10.98 28.84 -21.03
N PHE A 291 9.96 29.69 -21.01
CA PHE A 291 10.07 31.12 -21.28
C PHE A 291 9.41 31.90 -20.15
N GLY A 292 10.06 32.98 -19.71
CA GLY A 292 9.55 33.83 -18.64
C GLY A 292 10.66 34.55 -17.89
N ASP A 293 10.27 35.20 -16.80
CA ASP A 293 11.22 35.76 -15.82
C ASP A 293 11.78 34.60 -14.96
N PRO A 294 13.11 34.43 -14.81
CA PRO A 294 13.69 33.34 -14.01
C PRO A 294 13.40 33.41 -12.51
N GLY A 295 12.73 34.46 -12.01
CA GLY A 295 12.17 34.48 -10.65
C GLY A 295 10.68 34.11 -10.58
N PHE A 296 10.11 33.67 -11.70
CA PHE A 296 8.74 33.24 -11.90
C PHE A 296 8.73 31.87 -12.56
N ASN A 297 7.54 31.30 -12.69
CA ASN A 297 7.22 30.02 -13.31
C ASN A 297 7.77 28.81 -12.56
N HIS A 298 7.96 28.89 -11.24
CA HIS A 298 8.31 27.70 -10.46
C HIS A 298 7.23 26.62 -10.61
N GLU A 299 7.60 25.34 -10.71
CA GLU A 299 6.64 24.27 -11.03
C GLU A 299 6.06 23.54 -9.82
N PHE A 300 6.63 23.73 -8.63
CA PHE A 300 6.17 23.06 -7.42
C PHE A 300 5.68 24.07 -6.39
N HIS A 301 4.38 24.08 -6.12
CA HIS A 301 3.71 25.06 -5.26
C HIS A 301 3.20 24.44 -3.97
N VAL A 302 3.32 25.18 -2.87
CA VAL A 302 2.84 24.77 -1.55
C VAL A 302 1.78 25.73 -1.05
N PHE A 303 0.63 25.18 -0.66
CA PHE A 303 -0.50 25.89 -0.08
C PHE A 303 -0.78 25.38 1.34
N ASP A 304 -0.93 26.31 2.29
CA ASP A 304 -1.41 26.05 3.63
C ASP A 304 -2.94 25.99 3.63
N VAL A 305 -3.47 24.86 4.09
CA VAL A 305 -4.91 24.61 4.21
C VAL A 305 -5.38 24.44 5.66
N SER A 306 -4.51 24.63 6.66
CA SER A 306 -4.77 24.38 8.09
C SER A 306 -5.96 25.13 8.68
N ASN A 307 -6.33 26.29 8.12
CA ASN A 307 -7.38 27.13 8.68
C ASN A 307 -8.39 27.64 7.63
N PRO A 308 -9.48 26.91 7.36
CA PRO A 308 -10.51 27.30 6.40
C PRO A 308 -11.27 28.57 6.79
N SER A 309 -11.18 29.01 8.05
CA SER A 309 -11.82 30.24 8.52
C SER A 309 -11.00 31.51 8.26
N SER A 310 -9.73 31.38 7.89
CA SER A 310 -8.81 32.50 7.67
C SER A 310 -8.67 32.82 6.18
N LEU A 311 -9.36 33.85 5.70
CA LEU A 311 -9.28 34.27 4.29
C LEU A 311 -8.05 35.15 3.99
N PRO A 312 -7.37 35.00 2.83
CA PRO A 312 -7.66 34.03 1.76
C PRO A 312 -7.27 32.59 2.15
N TRP A 313 -8.11 31.62 1.77
CA TRP A 313 -7.89 30.19 1.98
C TRP A 313 -8.31 29.41 0.72
N PRO A 314 -7.52 28.44 0.22
CA PRO A 314 -6.16 28.06 0.64
C PRO A 314 -5.15 29.22 0.54
N ARG A 315 -4.13 29.22 1.42
CA ARG A 315 -3.11 30.27 1.45
C ARG A 315 -1.84 29.78 0.77
N TRP A 316 -1.49 30.38 -0.36
CA TRP A 316 -0.18 30.12 -0.98
C TRP A 316 0.96 30.50 -0.04
N GLU A 317 1.93 29.60 0.14
CA GLU A 317 3.09 29.81 1.02
C GLU A 317 4.38 30.06 0.23
N THR A 318 4.72 29.14 -0.67
CA THR A 318 5.97 29.20 -1.45
C THR A 318 5.82 28.44 -2.77
N SER A 319 6.81 28.61 -3.64
CA SER A 319 6.99 27.80 -4.84
C SER A 319 8.48 27.53 -5.06
N ILE A 320 8.80 26.37 -5.60
CA ILE A 320 10.16 25.86 -5.80
C ILE A 320 10.36 25.60 -7.29
N ASP A 321 11.45 26.13 -7.83
CA ASP A 321 11.87 25.93 -9.22
C ASP A 321 12.42 24.50 -9.38
N ILE A 322 11.70 23.68 -10.15
CA ILE A 322 12.05 22.28 -10.46
C ILE A 322 12.69 22.21 -11.84
N ASP A 323 12.48 23.24 -12.67
CA ASP A 323 13.00 23.38 -14.03
C ASP A 323 12.45 22.28 -14.98
N ARG A 324 11.35 21.62 -14.57
CA ARG A 324 10.70 20.47 -15.22
C ARG A 324 9.23 20.33 -14.80
N ASN A 325 8.42 19.72 -15.69
CA ASN A 325 7.07 19.27 -15.36
C ASN A 325 7.09 18.41 -14.10
N VAL A 326 6.14 18.62 -13.20
CA VAL A 326 5.95 17.81 -11.99
C VAL A 326 4.72 16.91 -12.19
N ASN A 327 4.97 15.69 -12.68
CA ASN A 327 3.93 14.76 -13.10
C ASN A 327 3.27 14.03 -11.93
N ASP A 328 4.02 13.78 -10.85
CA ASP A 328 3.49 13.16 -9.63
C ASP A 328 4.31 13.56 -8.39
N ILE A 329 3.67 13.54 -7.23
CA ILE A 329 4.20 14.07 -5.96
C ILE A 329 3.89 13.08 -4.83
N PHE A 330 4.93 12.71 -4.08
CA PHE A 330 4.78 12.08 -2.77
C PHE A 330 5.52 12.89 -1.72
N VAL A 331 4.85 13.22 -0.60
CA VAL A 331 5.47 13.96 0.51
C VAL A 331 5.50 13.11 1.78
N LYS A 332 6.67 13.05 2.40
CA LYS A 332 6.91 12.35 3.67
C LYS A 332 7.79 13.20 4.58
N GLY A 333 7.25 13.60 5.72
CA GLY A 333 7.93 14.48 6.67
C GLY A 333 8.25 15.82 6.02
N ASP A 334 9.54 16.16 6.00
CA ASP A 334 10.08 17.40 5.44
C ASP A 334 10.59 17.24 4.00
N THR A 335 10.35 16.09 3.36
CA THR A 335 10.86 15.76 2.03
C THR A 335 9.73 15.51 1.04
N ALA A 336 9.83 16.09 -0.15
CA ALA A 336 8.98 15.78 -1.30
C ALA A 336 9.77 15.02 -2.38
N TYR A 337 9.16 13.98 -2.92
CA TYR A 337 9.69 13.15 -4.01
C TYR A 337 8.82 13.42 -5.23
N LEU A 338 9.46 13.78 -6.35
CA LEU A 338 8.78 14.27 -7.54
C LEU A 338 9.11 13.39 -8.74
N ALA A 339 8.08 12.81 -9.35
CA ALA A 339 8.20 12.29 -10.70
C ALA A 339 8.15 13.46 -11.68
N THR A 340 9.18 13.62 -12.50
CA THR A 340 9.36 14.82 -13.33
C THR A 340 9.53 14.49 -14.80
N GLY A 341 8.96 15.36 -15.64
CA GLY A 341 8.87 15.17 -17.07
C GLY A 341 9.76 16.11 -17.86
N GLN A 342 9.19 16.68 -18.93
CA GLN A 342 9.88 17.61 -19.82
C GLN A 342 10.38 18.85 -19.07
N GLY A 343 11.58 19.30 -19.41
CA GLY A 343 12.18 20.52 -18.84
C GLY A 343 13.61 20.74 -19.30
N SER A 344 14.36 21.58 -18.60
CA SER A 344 15.70 21.99 -19.00
C SER A 344 16.80 20.98 -18.63
N SER A 345 17.93 20.97 -19.35
CA SER A 345 19.01 19.99 -19.16
C SER A 345 19.83 20.28 -17.89
N PRO A 346 20.24 19.27 -17.08
CA PRO A 346 20.25 17.82 -17.34
C PRO A 346 18.89 17.12 -17.15
N TYR A 347 18.78 15.92 -17.74
CA TYR A 347 17.57 15.11 -17.68
C TYR A 347 17.48 14.31 -16.38
N THR A 348 16.58 14.73 -15.48
CA THR A 348 16.41 14.15 -14.14
C THR A 348 14.94 13.80 -13.91
N PRO A 349 14.46 12.59 -14.24
CA PRO A 349 13.04 12.24 -14.14
C PRO A 349 12.56 11.96 -12.71
N LEU A 350 13.47 11.90 -11.74
CA LEU A 350 13.14 11.87 -10.31
C LEU A 350 13.96 12.96 -9.62
N GLN A 351 13.29 13.81 -8.84
CA GLN A 351 13.91 14.83 -8.00
C GLN A 351 13.39 14.74 -6.56
N VAL A 352 14.27 15.08 -5.61
CA VAL A 352 13.96 15.10 -4.17
C VAL A 352 14.19 16.50 -3.65
N VAL A 353 13.15 17.05 -3.03
CA VAL A 353 13.08 18.41 -2.53
C VAL A 353 13.04 18.39 -1.02
N ASP A 354 13.95 19.14 -0.39
CA ASP A 354 13.91 19.43 1.04
C ASP A 354 13.03 20.66 1.26
N LEU A 355 11.86 20.46 1.87
CA LEU A 355 10.86 21.51 2.05
C LEU A 355 11.31 22.64 2.97
N PRO A 356 12.07 22.42 4.07
CA PRO A 356 12.58 23.49 4.92
C PRO A 356 13.60 24.41 4.23
N THR A 357 14.43 23.88 3.33
CA THR A 357 15.38 24.69 2.55
C THR A 357 14.85 25.14 1.19
N GLU A 358 13.67 24.65 0.81
CA GLU A 358 13.00 24.95 -0.46
C GLU A 358 13.89 24.70 -1.68
N SER A 359 14.59 23.56 -1.67
CA SER A 359 15.58 23.26 -2.71
C SER A 359 15.65 21.77 -3.08
N VAL A 360 15.98 21.50 -4.34
CA VAL A 360 16.29 20.16 -4.82
C VAL A 360 17.62 19.71 -4.18
N VAL A 361 17.56 18.65 -3.37
CA VAL A 361 18.72 18.11 -2.62
C VAL A 361 19.29 16.84 -3.24
N ASN A 362 18.48 16.13 -4.03
CA ASN A 362 18.91 14.93 -4.74
C ASN A 362 18.11 14.75 -6.04
N SER A 363 18.66 13.99 -6.98
CA SER A 363 18.00 13.69 -8.25
C SER A 363 18.56 12.42 -8.87
N PHE A 364 17.74 11.68 -9.60
CA PHE A 364 18.16 10.52 -10.37
C PHE A 364 18.04 10.79 -11.88
N SER A 365 18.91 10.17 -12.67
CA SER A 365 18.89 10.20 -14.13
C SER A 365 19.03 8.79 -14.67
N THR A 366 18.10 8.37 -15.53
CA THR A 366 18.15 7.07 -16.20
C THR A 366 19.22 7.01 -17.31
N GLY A 367 19.87 8.13 -17.63
CA GLY A 367 20.84 8.24 -18.73
C GLY A 367 20.20 8.23 -20.14
N ILE A 368 18.88 8.08 -20.20
CA ILE A 368 18.03 8.16 -21.38
C ILE A 368 16.90 9.15 -21.08
N ASN A 369 16.43 9.92 -22.06
CA ASN A 369 15.43 10.96 -21.82
C ASN A 369 14.02 10.34 -21.68
N LYS A 370 13.72 9.68 -20.55
CA LYS A 370 12.41 9.06 -20.21
C LYS A 370 11.71 9.80 -19.06
N PRO A 371 10.53 10.43 -19.27
CA PRO A 371 9.77 11.11 -18.21
C PRO A 371 9.45 10.21 -17.03
N GLY A 372 9.62 10.74 -15.82
CA GLY A 372 9.06 10.13 -14.62
C GLY A 372 7.57 10.44 -14.58
N THR A 373 6.76 9.44 -14.32
CA THR A 373 5.30 9.54 -14.41
C THR A 373 4.59 9.27 -13.10
N ALA A 374 5.16 8.42 -12.23
CA ALA A 374 4.56 8.06 -10.95
C ALA A 374 5.63 7.91 -9.87
N VAL A 375 5.30 8.26 -8.63
CA VAL A 375 6.17 8.10 -7.47
C VAL A 375 5.37 7.73 -6.23
N PHE A 376 5.82 6.70 -5.52
CA PHE A 376 5.22 6.30 -4.25
C PHE A 376 6.32 5.97 -3.23
N VAL A 377 6.11 6.30 -1.95
CA VAL A 377 7.05 5.95 -0.89
C VAL A 377 6.33 5.13 0.18
N LEU A 378 6.91 3.98 0.53
CA LEU A 378 6.47 3.14 1.65
C LEU A 378 7.67 2.82 2.54
N GLY A 379 7.63 3.27 3.80
CA GLY A 379 8.77 3.12 4.70
C GLY A 379 9.99 3.86 4.15
N ASP A 380 11.12 3.16 4.05
CA ASP A 380 12.36 3.73 3.52
C ASP A 380 12.57 3.39 2.02
N THR A 381 11.53 2.88 1.35
CA THR A 381 11.59 2.47 -0.04
C THR A 381 10.76 3.39 -0.93
N LEU A 382 11.37 3.86 -2.03
CA LEU A 382 10.72 4.65 -3.07
C LEU A 382 10.53 3.82 -4.33
N TYR A 383 9.31 3.88 -4.86
CA TYR A 383 8.89 3.22 -6.09
C TYR A 383 8.65 4.29 -7.14
N PHE A 384 9.20 4.09 -8.32
CA PHE A 384 9.25 5.10 -9.35
C PHE A 384 8.92 4.51 -10.72
N GLY A 385 7.97 5.15 -11.39
CA GLY A 385 7.52 4.80 -12.72
C GLY A 385 7.99 5.80 -13.77
N THR A 386 8.25 5.32 -14.98
CA THR A 386 8.57 6.18 -16.13
C THR A 386 7.68 5.89 -17.34
N GLU A 387 7.70 6.80 -18.30
CA GLU A 387 7.22 6.54 -19.66
C GLU A 387 8.01 5.41 -20.33
N SER A 388 7.35 4.70 -21.26
CA SER A 388 8.06 3.77 -22.15
C SER A 388 9.18 4.47 -22.92
N GLY A 389 10.24 3.72 -23.20
CA GLY A 389 11.24 4.15 -24.17
C GLY A 389 11.86 2.98 -24.91
N ALA A 390 12.64 3.30 -25.94
CA ALA A 390 13.25 2.28 -26.82
C ALA A 390 14.24 1.32 -26.12
N SER A 391 14.62 1.62 -24.88
CA SER A 391 15.55 0.86 -24.02
C SER A 391 15.42 1.33 -22.57
N GLY A 392 15.88 0.55 -21.60
CA GLY A 392 15.96 0.94 -20.18
C GLY A 392 14.68 0.62 -19.41
N ASP A 393 14.78 0.62 -18.09
CA ASP A 393 13.69 0.22 -17.21
C ASP A 393 12.56 1.24 -17.13
N ASP A 394 11.36 0.75 -16.84
CA ASP A 394 10.12 1.55 -16.71
C ASP A 394 9.65 1.64 -15.24
N PHE A 395 10.21 0.79 -14.38
CA PHE A 395 9.93 0.75 -12.95
C PHE A 395 11.21 0.54 -12.15
N TYR A 396 11.39 1.34 -11.11
CA TYR A 396 12.58 1.39 -10.29
C TYR A 396 12.20 1.37 -8.82
N ILE A 397 13.04 0.71 -8.01
CA ILE A 397 12.92 0.65 -6.55
C ILE A 397 14.23 1.21 -5.97
N PHE A 398 14.11 2.15 -5.03
CA PHE A 398 15.23 2.84 -4.38
C PHE A 398 15.11 2.78 -2.86
N ASP A 399 16.24 2.79 -2.16
CA ASP A 399 16.31 3.28 -0.78
C ASP A 399 16.23 4.82 -0.82
N ILE A 400 15.36 5.44 -0.03
CA ILE A 400 15.25 6.91 0.01
C ILE A 400 16.53 7.62 0.43
N ASN A 401 17.44 6.92 1.11
CA ASN A 401 18.74 7.44 1.54
C ASN A 401 19.82 7.32 0.45
N ASP A 402 19.59 6.52 -0.60
CA ASP A 402 20.49 6.34 -1.73
C ASP A 402 19.70 6.15 -3.03
N LEU A 403 19.70 7.17 -3.89
CA LEU A 403 19.00 7.12 -5.19
C LEU A 403 19.79 6.37 -6.27
N ASP A 404 20.57 5.36 -5.88
CA ASP A 404 21.05 4.29 -6.76
C ASP A 404 19.99 3.18 -6.74
N PRO A 405 19.33 2.85 -7.85
CA PRO A 405 18.22 1.90 -7.82
C PRO A 405 18.71 0.53 -7.35
N GLU A 406 18.12 0.04 -6.25
CA GLU A 406 18.34 -1.32 -5.76
C GLU A 406 17.86 -2.33 -6.81
N LEU A 407 16.78 -1.97 -7.51
CA LEU A 407 16.23 -2.76 -8.59
C LEU A 407 15.62 -1.89 -9.70
N SER A 408 15.67 -2.42 -10.92
CA SER A 408 15.00 -1.86 -12.09
C SER A 408 14.40 -2.99 -12.95
N ALA A 409 13.17 -2.77 -13.44
CA ALA A 409 12.44 -3.73 -14.27
C ALA A 409 12.21 -3.20 -15.70
N ASN A 410 12.73 -3.95 -16.68
CA ASN A 410 12.92 -3.48 -18.07
C ASN A 410 11.69 -3.55 -18.97
N SER A 411 10.56 -4.04 -18.46
CA SER A 411 9.42 -4.38 -19.30
C SER A 411 8.16 -4.59 -18.45
N LEU A 412 7.61 -3.49 -17.94
CA LEU A 412 6.18 -3.42 -17.69
C LEU A 412 5.49 -3.38 -19.08
N ASP A 413 5.40 -4.56 -19.70
CA ASP A 413 4.81 -4.86 -21.03
C ASP A 413 5.05 -3.86 -22.19
N GLY A 414 5.93 -4.18 -23.14
CA GLY A 414 5.94 -3.56 -24.47
C GLY A 414 6.58 -2.16 -24.59
N SER A 415 6.73 -1.66 -25.83
CA SER A 415 7.52 -0.45 -26.13
C SER A 415 6.73 0.87 -26.15
N THR A 416 5.46 0.86 -25.73
CA THR A 416 4.54 2.02 -25.76
C THR A 416 3.80 2.23 -24.44
N THR A 417 4.21 1.53 -23.39
CA THR A 417 3.51 1.45 -22.11
C THR A 417 4.17 2.34 -21.07
N GLU A 418 3.41 3.18 -20.41
CA GLU A 418 3.91 4.05 -19.35
C GLU A 418 3.26 3.69 -18.02
N VAL A 419 4.00 3.93 -16.93
CA VAL A 419 3.44 3.76 -15.59
C VAL A 419 2.49 4.92 -15.30
N GLY A 420 1.20 4.64 -15.24
CA GLY A 420 0.18 5.65 -14.98
C GLY A 420 0.05 6.00 -13.50
N ASP A 421 0.15 5.02 -12.61
CA ASP A 421 0.19 5.24 -11.16
C ASP A 421 0.78 4.02 -10.44
N ILE A 422 1.30 4.23 -9.22
CA ILE A 422 1.84 3.20 -8.33
C ILE A 422 1.21 3.37 -6.96
N PHE A 423 0.66 2.29 -6.42
CA PHE A 423 0.27 2.24 -5.02
C PHE A 423 0.93 1.06 -4.33
N VAL A 424 1.55 1.28 -3.16
CA VAL A 424 2.22 0.21 -2.42
C VAL A 424 1.59 0.02 -1.05
N GLN A 425 1.25 -1.22 -0.72
CA GLN A 425 0.71 -1.59 0.59
C GLN A 425 1.28 -2.96 1.00
N GLY A 426 1.88 -3.03 2.19
CA GLY A 426 2.48 -4.24 2.70
C GLY A 426 3.55 -4.79 1.76
N GLN A 427 3.35 -6.03 1.31
CA GLN A 427 4.26 -6.72 0.40
C GLN A 427 3.88 -6.58 -1.08
N TYR A 428 2.90 -5.74 -1.44
CA TYR A 428 2.45 -5.61 -2.82
C TYR A 428 2.61 -4.19 -3.34
N ALA A 429 3.12 -4.09 -4.57
CA ALA A 429 3.04 -2.92 -5.41
C ALA A 429 1.97 -3.15 -6.49
N PHE A 430 0.97 -2.28 -6.51
CA PHE A 430 -0.08 -2.22 -7.51
C PHE A 430 0.31 -1.18 -8.55
N ILE A 431 0.40 -1.61 -9.81
CA ILE A 431 0.91 -0.77 -10.89
C ILE A 431 -0.18 -0.62 -11.95
N GLY A 432 -0.52 0.63 -12.22
CA GLY A 432 -1.39 1.04 -13.33
C GLY A 432 -0.56 1.37 -14.55
N LEU A 433 -0.96 0.88 -15.71
CA LEU A 433 -0.28 1.14 -16.98
C LEU A 433 -1.20 1.87 -17.97
N GLN A 434 -0.64 2.87 -18.64
CA GLN A 434 -1.24 3.52 -19.80
C GLN A 434 -0.57 3.00 -21.08
N GLY A 435 -1.30 2.95 -22.19
CA GLY A 435 -0.84 2.34 -23.46
C GLY A 435 -0.70 0.80 -23.45
N ALA A 436 -0.97 0.14 -22.33
CA ALA A 436 -1.00 -1.33 -22.20
C ALA A 436 -2.28 -1.95 -22.78
N GLY A 437 -2.22 -3.25 -23.09
CA GLY A 437 -3.41 -4.03 -23.38
C GLY A 437 -4.24 -4.32 -22.12
N ALA A 438 -5.52 -4.65 -22.28
CA ALA A 438 -6.44 -4.91 -21.17
C ALA A 438 -5.96 -5.99 -20.16
N GLN A 439 -5.04 -6.87 -20.54
CA GLN A 439 -4.48 -7.92 -19.68
C GLN A 439 -3.30 -7.43 -18.83
N ASP A 440 -2.79 -6.24 -19.13
CA ASP A 440 -1.58 -5.70 -18.54
C ASP A 440 -1.80 -4.29 -17.97
N THR A 441 -2.95 -3.63 -18.21
CA THR A 441 -3.26 -2.30 -17.65
C THR A 441 -3.14 -2.23 -16.12
N PHE A 442 -3.38 -3.35 -15.42
CA PHE A 442 -3.22 -3.44 -13.98
C PHE A 442 -2.37 -4.65 -13.65
N GLN A 443 -1.33 -4.46 -12.85
CA GLN A 443 -0.41 -5.52 -12.43
C GLN A 443 -0.22 -5.50 -10.92
N VAL A 444 0.00 -6.69 -10.35
CA VAL A 444 0.34 -6.86 -8.94
C VAL A 444 1.71 -7.49 -8.84
N TRP A 445 2.61 -6.79 -8.17
CA TRP A 445 3.97 -7.24 -7.92
C TRP A 445 4.15 -7.52 -6.44
N ASN A 446 4.60 -8.73 -6.11
CA ASN A 446 5.08 -9.04 -4.78
C ASN A 446 6.48 -8.45 -4.62
N ILE A 447 6.63 -7.57 -3.64
CA ILE A 447 7.84 -6.80 -3.31
C ILE A 447 8.31 -7.10 -1.87
N GLY A 448 7.85 -8.21 -1.27
CA GLY A 448 8.27 -8.62 0.08
C GLY A 448 9.78 -8.86 0.19
N ASP A 449 10.43 -9.15 -0.93
CA ASP A 449 11.88 -9.05 -1.11
C ASP A 449 12.16 -7.99 -2.19
N PRO A 450 12.66 -6.78 -1.83
CA PRO A 450 12.90 -5.71 -2.78
C PRO A 450 14.02 -6.05 -3.79
N GLU A 451 14.88 -7.02 -3.49
CA GLU A 451 15.91 -7.50 -4.43
C GLU A 451 15.32 -8.42 -5.52
N VAL A 452 14.14 -9.01 -5.29
CA VAL A 452 13.50 -9.99 -6.19
C VAL A 452 11.98 -9.78 -6.27
N PRO A 453 11.50 -8.65 -6.80
CA PRO A 453 10.08 -8.44 -7.01
C PRO A 453 9.58 -9.31 -8.16
N GLU A 454 8.41 -9.90 -7.97
CA GLU A 454 7.80 -10.82 -8.93
C GLU A 454 6.36 -10.40 -9.22
N ARG A 455 5.98 -10.34 -10.49
CA ARG A 455 4.59 -10.22 -10.90
C ARG A 455 3.84 -11.49 -10.48
N VAL A 456 2.81 -11.34 -9.66
CA VAL A 456 2.04 -12.46 -9.09
C VAL A 456 0.62 -12.57 -9.61
N ASP A 457 0.10 -11.52 -10.26
CA ASP A 457 -1.27 -11.53 -10.75
C ASP A 457 -1.48 -12.48 -11.94
N THR A 458 -2.64 -13.13 -11.93
CA THR A 458 -3.26 -13.83 -13.05
C THR A 458 -4.53 -13.08 -13.41
N VAL A 459 -4.46 -12.26 -14.47
CA VAL A 459 -5.60 -11.46 -14.93
C VAL A 459 -6.63 -12.32 -15.63
N CYS A 460 -7.90 -12.10 -15.27
CA CYS A 460 -9.04 -12.72 -15.91
C CYS A 460 -9.12 -12.38 -17.42
N PRO A 461 -9.67 -13.26 -18.30
CA PRO A 461 -9.74 -13.00 -19.75
C PRO A 461 -10.51 -11.74 -20.16
N SER A 462 -11.38 -11.21 -19.30
CA SER A 462 -12.06 -9.93 -19.50
C SER A 462 -11.10 -8.74 -19.50
N GLY A 463 -10.01 -8.83 -18.73
CA GLY A 463 -9.05 -7.75 -18.53
C GLY A 463 -9.65 -6.54 -17.83
N PHE A 464 -8.86 -5.48 -17.78
CA PHE A 464 -9.19 -4.17 -17.22
C PHE A 464 -9.50 -3.17 -18.35
N PRO A 465 -10.20 -2.07 -18.04
CA PRO A 465 -10.19 -0.90 -18.91
C PRO A 465 -8.77 -0.45 -19.27
N LEU A 466 -8.64 0.33 -20.34
CA LEU A 466 -7.34 0.85 -20.78
C LEU A 466 -7.05 2.20 -20.10
N GLU A 467 -5.79 2.62 -20.15
CA GLU A 467 -5.31 3.92 -19.66
C GLU A 467 -5.53 4.13 -18.16
N LEU A 468 -5.05 3.19 -17.32
CA LEU A 468 -5.15 3.35 -15.86
C LEU A 468 -4.18 4.44 -15.40
N ASN A 469 -4.68 5.44 -14.69
CA ASN A 469 -3.91 6.64 -14.33
C ASN A 469 -4.08 7.10 -12.87
N GLY A 470 -4.76 6.30 -12.04
CA GLY A 470 -4.93 6.63 -10.62
C GLY A 470 -5.37 5.41 -9.82
N LEU A 471 -4.77 5.19 -8.66
CA LEU A 471 -4.93 4.04 -7.78
C LEU A 471 -5.01 4.49 -6.33
N VAL A 472 -6.00 3.97 -5.59
CA VAL A 472 -6.05 4.10 -4.13
C VAL A 472 -6.45 2.77 -3.51
N PHE A 473 -5.59 2.19 -2.67
CA PHE A 473 -5.91 0.97 -1.93
C PHE A 473 -6.62 1.29 -0.61
N ILE A 474 -7.69 0.55 -0.30
CA ILE A 474 -8.44 0.65 0.95
C ILE A 474 -9.24 -0.62 1.28
N GLU A 475 -9.15 -1.13 2.52
CA GLU A 475 -9.87 -2.30 3.03
C GLU A 475 -9.78 -3.55 2.14
N ASN A 476 -8.69 -3.72 1.39
CA ASN A 476 -8.51 -4.78 0.39
C ASN A 476 -9.29 -4.57 -0.93
N TYR A 477 -9.59 -3.31 -1.26
CA TYR A 477 -10.08 -2.87 -2.55
C TYR A 477 -9.12 -1.83 -3.14
N ILE A 478 -9.09 -1.73 -4.46
CA ILE A 478 -8.40 -0.67 -5.18
C ILE A 478 -9.45 0.14 -5.91
N MET A 479 -9.51 1.43 -5.61
CA MET A 479 -10.29 2.39 -6.39
C MET A 479 -9.40 2.88 -7.52
N ALA A 480 -9.81 2.64 -8.77
CA ALA A 480 -9.00 2.94 -9.94
C ALA A 480 -9.71 3.93 -10.86
N SER A 481 -8.97 4.95 -11.32
CA SER A 481 -9.40 5.83 -12.41
C SER A 481 -8.72 5.45 -13.72
N PHE A 482 -9.45 5.68 -14.82
CA PHE A 482 -8.96 5.38 -16.16
C PHE A 482 -9.23 6.55 -17.09
N ARG A 483 -8.22 6.94 -17.89
CA ARG A 483 -8.38 7.86 -19.03
C ARG A 483 -9.07 7.19 -20.22
N SER A 484 -10.19 6.50 -19.95
CA SER A 484 -11.07 5.87 -20.93
C SER A 484 -12.53 6.20 -20.62
N TYR A 485 -13.46 5.82 -21.50
CA TYR A 485 -14.90 6.00 -21.27
C TYR A 485 -15.48 5.09 -20.19
N THR A 486 -14.63 4.31 -19.51
CA THR A 486 -14.95 3.56 -18.29
C THR A 486 -14.11 4.14 -17.16
N PRO A 487 -14.44 5.35 -16.69
CA PRO A 487 -13.49 6.20 -15.96
C PRO A 487 -13.19 5.73 -14.54
N PHE A 488 -13.94 4.76 -14.02
CA PHE A 488 -13.79 4.26 -12.65
C PHE A 488 -14.08 2.75 -12.56
N ARG A 489 -13.28 2.03 -11.76
CA ARG A 489 -13.54 0.65 -11.33
C ARG A 489 -13.11 0.45 -9.88
N ILE A 490 -13.76 -0.50 -9.21
CA ILE A 490 -13.29 -1.07 -7.95
C ILE A 490 -12.63 -2.40 -8.28
N ILE A 491 -11.34 -2.54 -7.99
CA ILE A 491 -10.58 -3.77 -8.20
C ILE A 491 -10.47 -4.50 -6.86
N TYR A 492 -10.60 -5.82 -6.86
CA TYR A 492 -10.49 -6.68 -5.68
C TYR A 492 -9.88 -8.03 -6.07
N ASN A 493 -9.42 -8.80 -5.09
CA ASN A 493 -8.94 -10.17 -5.33
C ASN A 493 -10.06 -11.20 -5.13
N ASP A 494 -10.30 -12.07 -6.11
CA ASP A 494 -11.22 -13.20 -6.01
C ASP A 494 -10.66 -14.46 -6.66
N ALA A 495 -10.19 -15.37 -5.82
CA ALA A 495 -9.57 -16.64 -6.24
C ALA A 495 -10.57 -17.68 -6.83
N THR A 496 -11.83 -17.32 -7.06
CA THR A 496 -12.88 -18.28 -7.45
C THR A 496 -13.59 -17.96 -8.76
N SER A 497 -13.31 -16.82 -9.37
CA SER A 497 -14.11 -16.24 -10.45
C SER A 497 -13.43 -16.26 -11.83
N CYS A 498 -12.13 -16.55 -11.92
CA CYS A 498 -11.42 -16.75 -13.19
C CYS A 498 -11.36 -18.24 -13.63
N PRO A 499 -12.21 -18.71 -14.58
CA PRO A 499 -12.21 -20.10 -15.06
C PRO A 499 -11.09 -20.46 -16.06
#